data_AF-A0A2T6DID0-F1
#
_entry.id   AF-A0A2T6DID0-F1
#
_cell.length_a   1.000
_cell.length_b   1.000
_cell.length_c   1.000
_cell.angle_alpha   90.00
_cell.angle_beta   90.00
_cell.angle_gamma   90.00
#
_symmetry.space_group_name_H-M   'P 1'
#
loop_
_entity.id
_entity.type
_entity.pdbx_description
1 polymer ?
#
loop_
_entity_poly.entity_id
_entity_poly.type
_entity_poly.pdbx_seq_one_letter_code
_entity_poly.pdbx_strand_id
1 'polypeptide(L)'
;MRIQAIAAALLLSATTIYAEDNLVKNGNFEEPGAGWALNKATIEEESGAHFLRLKAPDEPTQVQAHQRITLSGDAKKLTLKFKVRYEDIQSGAEKWHDGRLIVHFKNAAGENTKPAPKPVAFRGSSSSWTEKTVELEVPDGSATVEILFGLFQAKSGTLDVDDVTLTP
;
A
#
# COMPACT_ATOMS: atom_id res chain seq x y z
N MET A 1 68.75 -15.50 6.65
CA MET A 1 67.73 -14.61 7.24
C MET A 1 66.43 -14.85 6.49
N ARG A 2 65.49 -15.62 7.06
CA ARG A 2 64.23 -16.02 6.40
C ARG A 2 63.12 -15.08 6.86
N ILE A 3 62.53 -14.34 5.93
CA ILE A 3 61.40 -13.43 6.16
C ILE A 3 60.12 -14.26 6.03
N GLN A 4 59.32 -14.35 7.08
CA GLN A 4 57.95 -14.88 7.01
C GLN A 4 56.99 -13.74 6.73
N ALA A 5 56.25 -13.81 5.62
CA ALA A 5 55.13 -12.93 5.34
C ALA A 5 53.85 -13.58 5.88
N ILE A 6 53.15 -12.87 6.78
CA ILE A 6 51.83 -13.26 7.28
C ILE A 6 50.80 -12.65 6.33
N ALA A 7 50.09 -13.51 5.60
CA ALA A 7 48.92 -13.10 4.82
C ALA A 7 47.69 -13.10 5.74
N ALA A 8 47.15 -11.92 6.04
CA ALA A 8 45.86 -11.78 6.69
C ALA A 8 44.75 -11.89 5.64
N ALA A 9 43.95 -12.96 5.71
CA ALA A 9 42.76 -13.12 4.88
C ALA A 9 41.60 -12.35 5.50
N LEU A 10 41.19 -11.25 4.84
CA LEU A 10 40.00 -10.49 5.20
C LEU A 10 38.77 -11.21 4.59
N LEU A 11 37.98 -11.87 5.42
CA LEU A 11 36.69 -12.45 5.02
C LEU A 11 35.65 -11.32 4.94
N LEU A 12 35.36 -10.83 3.73
CA LEU A 12 34.15 -10.06 3.48
C LEU A 12 32.95 -11.03 3.50
N SER A 13 32.15 -10.98 4.55
CA SER A 13 30.82 -11.58 4.54
C SER A 13 29.90 -10.71 3.68
N ALA A 14 29.55 -11.19 2.48
CA ALA A 14 28.48 -10.60 1.70
C ALA A 14 27.15 -10.98 2.36
N THR A 15 26.51 -10.04 3.03
CA THR A 15 25.12 -10.17 3.44
C THR A 15 24.25 -10.09 2.19
N THR A 16 23.72 -11.22 1.76
CA THR A 16 22.61 -11.25 0.79
C THR A 16 21.40 -10.64 1.47
N ILE A 17 21.05 -9.41 1.10
CA ILE A 17 19.73 -8.85 1.40
C ILE A 17 18.77 -9.60 0.48
N TYR A 18 18.05 -10.58 1.01
CA TYR A 18 16.86 -11.08 0.33
C TYR A 18 15.83 -9.95 0.39
N ALA A 19 15.48 -9.38 -0.76
CA ALA A 19 14.27 -8.60 -0.85
C ALA A 19 13.13 -9.55 -0.46
N GLU A 20 12.41 -9.24 0.61
CA GLU A 20 11.19 -9.99 0.92
C GLU A 20 10.24 -9.87 -0.26
N ASP A 21 9.64 -10.99 -0.66
CA ASP A 21 8.76 -11.02 -1.82
C ASP A 21 7.60 -10.05 -1.61
N ASN A 22 7.59 -8.96 -2.39
CA ASN A 22 6.47 -8.03 -2.39
C ASN A 22 5.23 -8.74 -2.93
N LEU A 23 4.21 -8.89 -2.07
CA LEU A 23 2.96 -9.57 -2.40
C LEU A 23 2.03 -8.72 -3.27
N VAL A 24 2.26 -7.40 -3.34
CA VAL A 24 1.51 -6.49 -4.21
C VAL A 24 2.03 -6.62 -5.64
N LYS A 25 1.13 -6.86 -6.59
CA LYS A 25 1.43 -6.78 -8.02
C LYS A 25 1.29 -5.35 -8.50
N ASN A 26 2.25 -4.90 -9.32
CA ASN A 26 2.22 -3.57 -9.96
C ASN A 26 1.94 -2.45 -8.93
N GLY A 27 2.67 -2.47 -7.82
CA GLY A 27 2.52 -1.47 -6.75
C GLY A 27 3.09 -0.10 -7.09
N ASN A 28 3.97 -0.03 -8.09
CA ASN A 28 4.53 1.17 -8.70
C ASN A 28 3.71 1.69 -9.89
N PHE A 29 2.62 1.01 -10.25
CA PHE A 29 1.67 1.42 -11.29
C PHE A 29 2.22 1.61 -12.71
N GLU A 30 3.44 1.16 -13.01
CA GLU A 30 4.08 1.29 -14.34
C GLU A 30 3.47 0.36 -15.41
N GLU A 31 2.61 -0.57 -15.02
CA GLU A 31 1.83 -1.42 -15.94
C GLU A 31 0.34 -1.08 -15.84
N PRO A 32 -0.18 -0.08 -16.58
CA PRO A 32 -1.58 0.34 -16.47
C PRO A 32 -2.57 -0.83 -16.66
N GLY A 33 -3.49 -0.99 -15.70
CA GLY A 33 -4.51 -2.05 -15.71
C GLY A 33 -4.06 -3.39 -15.13
N ALA A 34 -2.81 -3.54 -14.67
CA ALA A 34 -2.33 -4.75 -14.03
C ALA A 34 -2.59 -4.74 -12.50
N GLY A 35 -3.09 -5.85 -11.96
CA GLY A 35 -3.15 -6.15 -10.52
C GLY A 35 -4.20 -5.39 -9.69
N TRP A 36 -4.65 -4.22 -10.14
CA TRP A 36 -5.56 -3.35 -9.40
C TRP A 36 -6.94 -3.25 -10.05
N ALA A 37 -7.98 -3.43 -9.23
CA ALA A 37 -9.35 -3.18 -9.63
C ALA A 37 -9.72 -1.72 -9.32
N LEU A 38 -9.96 -0.94 -10.37
CA LEU A 38 -10.24 0.49 -10.30
C LEU A 38 -11.74 0.76 -10.41
N ASN A 39 -12.25 1.66 -9.58
CA ASN A 39 -13.59 2.22 -9.66
C ASN A 39 -13.47 3.74 -9.62
N LYS A 40 -13.56 4.39 -10.79
CA LYS A 40 -13.38 5.84 -11.00
C LYS A 40 -12.00 6.40 -10.63
N ALA A 41 -11.09 5.58 -10.12
CA ALA A 41 -9.68 5.92 -9.97
C ALA A 41 -8.96 5.79 -11.32
N THR A 42 -7.88 6.53 -11.49
CA THR A 42 -7.07 6.56 -12.71
C THR A 42 -5.61 6.24 -12.39
N ILE A 43 -4.89 5.75 -13.40
CA ILE A 43 -3.43 5.74 -13.38
C ILE A 43 -2.98 6.97 -14.17
N GLU A 44 -2.20 7.83 -13.53
CA GLU A 44 -1.70 9.09 -14.10
C GLU A 44 -0.19 9.00 -14.27
N GLU A 45 0.39 9.90 -15.06
CA GLU A 45 1.83 10.00 -15.28
C GLU A 45 2.32 11.40 -14.90
N GLU A 46 3.44 11.48 -14.17
CA GLU A 46 4.15 12.73 -13.88
C GLU A 46 5.66 12.50 -14.04
N SER A 47 6.30 13.26 -14.93
CA SER A 47 7.75 13.16 -15.20
C SER A 47 8.24 11.76 -15.58
N GLY A 48 7.41 10.98 -16.28
CA GLY A 48 7.74 9.63 -16.73
C GLY A 48 7.56 8.52 -15.68
N ALA A 49 6.98 8.82 -14.52
CA ALA A 49 6.58 7.85 -13.52
C ALA A 49 5.05 7.80 -13.39
N HIS A 50 4.51 6.60 -13.24
CA HIS A 50 3.07 6.37 -13.07
C HIS A 50 2.68 6.34 -11.59
N PHE A 51 1.44 6.73 -11.30
CA PHE A 51 0.88 6.61 -9.95
C PHE A 51 -0.64 6.48 -9.99
N LEU A 52 -1.21 5.99 -8.90
CA LEU A 52 -2.64 5.88 -8.71
C LEU A 52 -3.23 7.22 -8.24
N ARG A 53 -4.26 7.71 -8.93
CA ARG A 53 -5.02 8.91 -8.56
C ARG A 53 -6.48 8.59 -8.24
N LEU A 54 -6.94 9.12 -7.10
CA LEU A 54 -8.34 9.17 -6.71
C LEU A 54 -8.74 10.64 -6.57
N LYS A 55 -9.63 11.11 -7.44
CA LYS A 55 -10.10 12.49 -7.44
C LYS A 55 -11.59 12.56 -7.15
N ALA A 56 -12.01 13.42 -6.22
CA ALA A 56 -13.42 13.64 -5.96
C ALA A 56 -14.10 14.22 -7.21
N PRO A 57 -15.18 13.61 -7.71
CA PRO A 57 -15.97 14.21 -8.78
C PRO A 57 -16.92 15.28 -8.23
N ASP A 58 -17.63 15.96 -9.13
CA ASP A 58 -18.55 17.05 -8.77
C ASP A 58 -19.67 16.60 -7.83
N GLU A 59 -20.09 15.33 -7.93
CA GLU A 59 -21.12 14.73 -7.09
C GLU A 59 -20.54 13.67 -6.13
N PRO A 60 -20.89 13.67 -4.83
CA PRO A 60 -20.34 12.72 -3.87
C PRO A 60 -20.52 11.26 -4.29
N THR A 61 -19.41 10.53 -4.38
CA THR A 61 -19.41 9.12 -4.79
C THR A 61 -18.23 8.37 -4.19
N GLN A 62 -18.18 7.05 -4.38
CA GLN A 62 -17.02 6.26 -4.00
C GLN A 62 -16.05 6.18 -5.19
N VAL A 63 -14.84 6.69 -4.98
CA VAL A 63 -13.69 6.50 -5.88
C VAL A 63 -12.74 5.54 -5.18
N GLN A 64 -12.34 4.45 -5.83
CA GLN A 64 -11.61 3.36 -5.18
C GLN A 64 -10.61 2.70 -6.12
N ALA A 65 -9.55 2.18 -5.52
CA ALA A 65 -8.68 1.18 -6.13
C ALA A 65 -8.37 0.11 -5.08
N HIS A 66 -8.48 -1.15 -5.47
CA HIS A 66 -8.18 -2.25 -4.57
C HIS A 66 -7.43 -3.38 -5.23
N GLN A 67 -6.64 -4.10 -4.42
CA GLN A 67 -5.99 -5.33 -4.81
C GLN A 67 -6.22 -6.38 -3.72
N ARG A 68 -6.67 -7.56 -4.14
CA ARG A 68 -6.84 -8.73 -3.26
C ARG A 68 -5.68 -9.68 -3.46
N ILE A 69 -5.07 -10.09 -2.35
CA ILE A 69 -3.87 -10.91 -2.30
C ILE A 69 -4.18 -12.15 -1.47
N THR A 70 -3.85 -13.32 -2.00
CA THR A 70 -3.90 -14.58 -1.25
C THR A 70 -2.70 -14.65 -0.31
N LEU A 71 -2.95 -14.96 0.96
CA LEU A 71 -1.90 -15.14 1.95
C LEU A 71 -1.41 -16.58 1.94
N SER A 72 -0.11 -16.77 2.17
CA SER A 72 0.37 -18.06 2.66
C SER A 72 -0.16 -18.24 4.09
N GLY A 73 -0.68 -19.43 4.42
CA GLY A 73 -1.40 -19.67 5.69
C GLY A 73 -0.56 -19.51 6.97
N ASP A 74 0.73 -19.22 6.84
CA ASP A 74 1.71 -19.02 7.91
C ASP A 74 2.01 -17.54 8.23
N ALA A 75 1.61 -16.59 7.38
CA ALA A 75 1.84 -15.17 7.63
C ALA A 75 1.11 -14.70 8.90
N LYS A 76 1.85 -14.16 9.87
CA LYS A 76 1.31 -13.63 11.14
C LYS A 76 1.37 -12.11 11.24
N LYS A 77 2.29 -11.50 10.48
CA LYS A 77 2.45 -10.06 10.35
C LYS A 77 2.62 -9.74 8.88
N LEU A 78 2.28 -8.52 8.52
CA LEU A 78 2.58 -7.95 7.21
C LEU A 78 2.96 -6.47 7.41
N THR A 79 3.93 -6.01 6.64
CA THR A 79 4.32 -4.62 6.56
C THR A 79 3.81 -4.02 5.25
N LEU A 80 2.84 -3.10 5.34
CA LEU A 80 2.36 -2.34 4.19
C LEU A 80 3.09 -1.00 4.12
N LYS A 81 3.79 -0.74 3.01
CA LYS A 81 4.40 0.56 2.71
C LYS A 81 3.83 1.14 1.43
N PHE A 82 3.77 2.46 1.37
CA PHE A 82 3.33 3.20 0.19
C PHE A 82 3.77 4.66 0.30
N LYS A 83 3.94 5.30 -0.85
CA LYS A 83 4.03 6.76 -0.95
C LYS A 83 2.64 7.35 -1.13
N VAL A 84 2.41 8.48 -0.51
CA VAL A 84 1.15 9.21 -0.62
C VAL A 84 1.38 10.72 -0.62
N ARG A 85 0.64 11.41 -1.48
CA ARG A 85 0.38 12.85 -1.39
C ARG A 85 -1.12 13.08 -1.54
N TYR A 86 -1.61 14.18 -1.00
CA TYR A 86 -3.03 14.49 -1.10
C TYR A 86 -3.26 15.99 -1.04
N GLU A 87 -4.34 16.45 -1.65
CA GLU A 87 -4.65 17.87 -1.76
C GLU A 87 -6.14 18.11 -1.49
N ASP A 88 -6.42 19.09 -0.63
CA ASP A 88 -7.75 19.60 -0.30
C ASP A 88 -8.81 18.50 -0.05
N ILE A 89 -8.45 17.42 0.65
CA ILE A 89 -9.44 16.39 1.00
C ILE A 89 -10.36 16.94 2.10
N GLN A 90 -11.58 17.29 1.70
CA GLN A 90 -12.64 17.75 2.59
C GLN A 90 -13.65 16.63 2.82
N SER A 91 -13.97 16.38 4.10
CA SER A 91 -14.95 15.35 4.43
C SER A 91 -16.34 15.68 3.88
N GLY A 92 -17.04 14.65 3.42
CA GLY A 92 -18.45 14.74 3.04
C GLY A 92 -19.38 14.83 4.25
N ALA A 93 -20.60 14.31 4.09
CA ALA A 93 -21.65 14.37 5.12
C ALA A 93 -21.22 13.73 6.45
N GLU A 94 -20.49 12.62 6.39
CA GLU A 94 -19.99 11.92 7.57
C GLU A 94 -18.49 12.12 7.76
N LYS A 95 -18.02 12.04 9.01
CA LYS A 95 -16.60 12.19 9.31
C LYS A 95 -15.72 11.15 8.62
N TRP A 96 -16.27 10.00 8.23
CA TRP A 96 -15.57 8.96 7.49
C TRP A 96 -15.71 9.05 5.97
N HIS A 97 -16.39 10.08 5.47
CA HIS A 97 -16.45 10.38 4.05
C HIS A 97 -15.22 11.18 3.63
N ASP A 98 -14.07 10.55 3.58
CA ASP A 98 -12.76 11.17 3.34
C ASP A 98 -11.84 10.23 2.54
N GLY A 99 -10.58 10.62 2.37
CA GLY A 99 -9.55 9.75 1.81
C GLY A 99 -9.15 8.70 2.83
N ARG A 100 -9.05 7.43 2.42
CA ARG A 100 -8.68 6.32 3.31
C ARG A 100 -7.84 5.26 2.64
N LEU A 101 -6.97 4.66 3.44
CA LEU A 101 -6.53 3.29 3.26
C LEU A 101 -7.32 2.40 4.23
N ILE A 102 -7.96 1.38 3.68
CA ILE A 102 -8.66 0.32 4.43
C ILE A 102 -8.00 -1.01 4.06
N VAL A 103 -7.75 -1.84 5.08
CA VAL A 103 -7.25 -3.20 4.88
C VAL A 103 -8.30 -4.17 5.42
N HIS A 104 -8.73 -5.11 4.58
CA HIS A 104 -9.64 -6.18 4.96
C HIS A 104 -8.92 -7.52 4.92
N PHE A 105 -8.86 -8.22 6.05
CA PHE A 105 -8.54 -9.64 6.06
C PHE A 105 -9.81 -10.44 5.91
N LYS A 106 -9.78 -11.48 5.07
CA LYS A 106 -10.94 -12.36 4.85
C LYS A 106 -10.56 -13.82 4.99
N ASN A 107 -11.47 -14.61 5.55
CA ASN A 107 -11.34 -16.06 5.65
C ASN A 107 -11.56 -16.73 4.28
N ALA A 108 -11.46 -18.06 4.22
CA ALA A 108 -11.67 -18.83 2.99
C ALA A 108 -13.11 -18.73 2.44
N ALA A 109 -14.10 -18.37 3.27
CA ALA A 109 -15.47 -18.11 2.85
C ALA A 109 -15.68 -16.67 2.32
N GLY A 110 -14.65 -15.82 2.36
CA GLY A 110 -14.72 -14.43 1.92
C GLY A 110 -15.27 -13.46 2.97
N GLU A 111 -15.42 -13.89 4.22
CA GLU A 111 -15.92 -13.07 5.32
C GLU A 111 -14.78 -12.36 6.03
N ASN A 112 -15.02 -11.13 6.50
CA ASN A 112 -14.01 -10.37 7.23
C ASN A 112 -13.62 -11.07 8.54
N THR A 113 -12.33 -11.29 8.75
CA THR A 113 -11.79 -11.79 10.02
C THR A 113 -11.61 -10.65 11.02
N LYS A 114 -11.46 -11.01 12.31
CA LYS A 114 -11.33 -10.06 13.43
C LYS A 114 -10.08 -10.38 14.26
N PRO A 115 -9.40 -9.36 14.81
CA PRO A 115 -9.72 -7.93 14.71
C PRO A 115 -9.42 -7.34 13.32
N ALA A 116 -10.16 -6.31 12.93
CA ALA A 116 -9.88 -5.58 11.68
C ALA A 116 -8.81 -4.49 11.93
N PRO A 117 -7.88 -4.27 10.98
CA PRO A 117 -6.96 -3.13 11.04
C PRO A 117 -7.72 -1.80 11.11
N LYS A 118 -7.15 -0.84 11.85
CA LYS A 118 -7.70 0.53 11.89
C LYS A 118 -7.46 1.20 10.53
N PRO A 119 -8.47 1.83 9.91
CA PRO A 119 -8.27 2.61 8.69
C PRO A 119 -7.30 3.77 8.91
N VAL A 120 -6.49 4.08 7.90
CA VAL A 120 -5.69 5.32 7.85
C VAL A 120 -6.51 6.36 7.09
N ALA A 121 -6.72 7.53 7.69
CA ALA A 121 -7.48 8.61 7.09
C ALA A 121 -6.56 9.72 6.55
N PHE A 122 -6.92 10.28 5.41
CA PHE A 122 -6.27 11.41 4.75
C PHE A 122 -7.27 12.57 4.67
N ARG A 123 -6.87 13.74 5.17
CA ARG A 123 -7.68 14.98 5.18
C ARG A 123 -6.78 16.20 5.02
N GLY A 124 -7.31 17.27 4.43
CA GLY A 124 -6.55 18.48 4.13
C GLY A 124 -5.55 18.24 3.00
N SER A 125 -4.34 18.78 3.13
CA SER A 125 -3.29 18.69 2.12
C SER A 125 -1.95 18.22 2.69
N SER A 126 -1.24 17.41 1.91
CA SER A 126 0.17 17.07 2.02
C SER A 126 0.72 17.06 0.60
N SER A 127 1.27 18.20 0.16
CA SER A 127 1.62 18.46 -1.23
C SER A 127 2.87 17.70 -1.72
N SER A 128 3.70 17.20 -0.80
CA SER A 128 4.85 16.36 -1.13
C SER A 128 4.53 14.89 -0.91
N TRP A 129 5.14 14.03 -1.73
CA TRP A 129 5.14 12.59 -1.52
C TRP A 129 5.75 12.26 -0.16
N THR A 130 5.00 11.52 0.66
CA THR A 130 5.45 11.02 1.96
C THR A 130 5.32 9.52 2.00
N GLU A 131 6.32 8.82 2.54
CA GLU A 131 6.22 7.40 2.80
C GLU A 131 5.38 7.14 4.07
N LYS A 132 4.51 6.14 4.00
CA LYS A 132 3.75 5.61 5.13
C LYS A 132 4.09 4.13 5.29
N THR A 133 4.22 3.70 6.54
CA THR A 133 4.34 2.29 6.93
C THR A 133 3.18 1.95 7.86
N VAL A 134 2.53 0.82 7.59
CA VAL A 134 1.44 0.26 8.39
C VAL A 134 1.77 -1.18 8.74
N GLU A 135 1.97 -1.43 10.03
CA GLU A 135 2.15 -2.77 10.58
C GLU A 135 0.79 -3.45 10.75
N LEU A 136 0.63 -4.64 10.18
CA LEU A 136 -0.62 -5.39 10.18
C LEU A 136 -0.43 -6.72 10.88
N GLU A 137 -1.21 -6.96 11.93
CA GLU A 137 -1.33 -8.30 12.51
C GLU A 137 -2.37 -9.09 11.68
N VAL A 138 -1.97 -10.26 11.18
CA VAL A 138 -2.86 -11.13 10.40
C VAL A 138 -3.77 -11.89 11.35
N PRO A 139 -5.10 -11.68 11.34
CA PRO A 139 -5.99 -12.42 12.21
C PRO A 139 -5.97 -13.92 11.86
N ASP A 140 -6.15 -14.77 12.86
CA ASP A 140 -6.21 -16.21 12.64
C ASP A 140 -7.35 -16.59 11.68
N GLY A 141 -7.07 -17.56 10.80
CA GLY A 141 -8.01 -18.02 9.77
C GLY A 141 -8.14 -17.09 8.56
N SER A 142 -7.33 -16.05 8.46
CA SER A 142 -7.27 -15.20 7.26
C SER A 142 -6.64 -15.95 6.09
N ALA A 143 -7.33 -15.97 4.96
CA ALA A 143 -6.86 -16.57 3.71
C ALA A 143 -6.48 -15.52 2.67
N THR A 144 -7.04 -14.31 2.78
CA THR A 144 -6.75 -13.20 1.88
C THR A 144 -6.63 -11.89 2.64
N VAL A 145 -5.86 -10.97 2.07
CA VAL A 145 -5.82 -9.56 2.44
C VAL A 145 -6.23 -8.72 1.25
N GLU A 146 -7.05 -7.71 1.48
CA GLU A 146 -7.48 -6.73 0.48
C GLU A 146 -7.02 -5.34 0.91
N ILE A 147 -6.16 -4.74 0.10
CA ILE A 147 -5.72 -3.35 0.24
C ILE A 147 -6.68 -2.49 -0.57
N LEU A 148 -7.31 -1.52 0.07
CA LEU A 148 -8.26 -0.61 -0.56
C LEU A 148 -7.85 0.83 -0.28
N PHE A 149 -7.47 1.56 -1.33
CA PHE A 149 -7.40 3.01 -1.31
C PHE A 149 -8.73 3.59 -1.80
N GLY A 150 -9.26 4.58 -1.08
CA GLY A 150 -10.57 5.12 -1.37
C GLY A 150 -10.67 6.60 -1.05
N LEU A 151 -11.47 7.29 -1.85
CA LEU A 151 -11.98 8.62 -1.57
C LEU A 151 -13.51 8.49 -1.49
N PHE A 152 -14.01 8.39 -0.27
CA PHE A 152 -15.38 7.95 0.00
C PHE A 152 -16.31 9.13 0.18
N GLN A 153 -17.11 9.47 -0.84
CA GLN A 153 -18.09 10.56 -0.75
C GLN A 153 -17.50 11.87 -0.22
N ALA A 154 -16.20 12.09 -0.45
CA ALA A 154 -15.52 13.31 -0.06
C ALA A 154 -16.13 14.47 -0.85
N LYS A 155 -16.19 15.65 -0.22
CA LYS A 155 -16.72 16.85 -0.86
C LYS A 155 -15.77 17.38 -1.93
N SER A 156 -14.48 17.28 -1.69
CA SER A 156 -13.42 17.66 -2.62
C SER A 156 -12.13 16.89 -2.30
N GLY A 157 -11.18 17.02 -3.21
CA GLY A 157 -9.79 16.64 -2.99
C GLY A 157 -9.29 15.55 -3.91
N THR A 158 -7.97 15.35 -3.83
CA THR A 158 -7.23 14.36 -4.59
C THR A 158 -6.37 13.56 -3.63
N LEU A 159 -6.33 12.24 -3.81
CA LEU A 159 -5.44 11.31 -3.14
C LEU A 159 -4.60 10.62 -4.22
N ASP A 160 -3.29 10.83 -4.18
CA ASP A 160 -2.34 10.16 -5.06
C ASP A 160 -1.53 9.15 -4.25
N VAL A 161 -1.33 7.95 -4.79
CA VAL A 161 -0.65 6.83 -4.15
C VAL A 161 0.34 6.20 -5.12
N ASP A 162 1.50 5.82 -4.61
CA ASP A 162 2.55 5.17 -5.40
C ASP A 162 3.38 4.20 -4.54
N ASP A 163 4.22 3.38 -5.17
CA ASP A 163 5.19 2.47 -4.55
C ASP A 163 4.58 1.60 -3.44
N VAL A 164 3.44 0.97 -3.71
CA VAL A 164 2.74 0.11 -2.75
C VAL A 164 3.45 -1.24 -2.63
N THR A 165 3.87 -1.58 -1.41
CA THR A 165 4.48 -2.87 -1.10
C THR A 165 3.82 -3.53 0.10
N LEU A 166 3.69 -4.85 0.06
CA LEU A 166 3.24 -5.65 1.19
C LEU A 166 4.22 -6.82 1.36
N THR A 167 4.91 -6.87 2.49
CA THR A 167 5.85 -7.96 2.81
C THR A 167 5.46 -8.66 4.11
N PRO A 168 5.78 -9.95 4.32
CA PRO A 168 5.57 -10.67 5.59
C PRO A 168 6.33 -10.13 6.82
#